data_AF-A0A1C6F841-F1
#
_entry.id   AF-A0A1C6F841-F1
#
_cell.length_a   1.000
_cell.length_b   1.000
_cell.length_c   1.000
_cell.angle_alpha   90.00
_cell.angle_beta   90.00
_cell.angle_gamma   90.00
#
_symmetry.space_group_name_H-M   'P 1'
#
loop_
_entity.id
_entity.type
_entity.pdbx_description
1 polymer ?
#
loop_
_entity_poly.entity_id
_entity_poly.type
_entity_poly.pdbx_seq_one_letter_code
_entity_poly.pdbx_strand_id
1 'polypeptide(L)'
;MNRTKVEKLLGKRVTVTLTDGDIITGKLHKTGEEEFKDNPNLYEPEDYYFCIKPTGYTLFRCSQIRFLKERDIKKKYELTKETITTLGGRKLHRIRALKNFADVKVGDLGGFVEKEKNLSQQGDCWVYDDAKVYEQSKVYDNAQIRNDAEVYGHSKVYGNAKVFGNAQIYHYAEIYDEAEVFYTAVVYDEAKVYGIAQVNGCSKVCNQALVMDHAVINSSLISRNALICNNAFVQNATISLDAKITDRNNYITINNFGSNNETITAFTTKNGEIYVKGYSFDSTLSEFIQEVKKMPDGSKFTKEYLLVIELIKAHFDIN
;
A
#
# COMPACT_ATOMS: atom_id res chain seq x y z
N MET A 1 29.89 28.50 -23.00
CA MET A 1 29.74 27.14 -23.60
C MET A 1 29.36 27.24 -25.08
N ASN A 2 29.51 26.19 -25.90
CA ASN A 2 28.99 26.18 -27.29
C ASN A 2 27.51 25.73 -27.29
N ARG A 3 26.63 26.48 -27.97
CA ARG A 3 25.18 26.18 -28.09
C ARG A 3 24.91 24.75 -28.54
N THR A 4 25.64 24.25 -29.55
CA THR A 4 25.50 22.86 -30.04
C THR A 4 25.76 21.81 -28.96
N LYS A 5 26.64 22.09 -27.98
CA LYS A 5 26.89 21.18 -26.85
C LYS A 5 25.76 21.20 -25.83
N VAL A 6 25.15 22.37 -25.62
CA VAL A 6 24.00 22.52 -24.71
C VAL A 6 22.76 21.86 -25.30
N GLU A 7 22.51 22.08 -26.59
CA GLU A 7 21.32 21.59 -27.28
C GLU A 7 21.30 20.06 -27.42
N LYS A 8 22.47 19.41 -27.51
CA LYS A 8 22.59 17.94 -27.45
C LYS A 8 22.10 17.32 -26.13
N LEU A 9 21.97 18.13 -25.08
CA LEU A 9 21.56 17.69 -23.74
C LEU A 9 20.15 18.16 -23.37
N LEU A 10 19.39 18.76 -24.30
CA LEU A 10 17.98 19.09 -24.07
C LEU A 10 17.17 17.84 -23.74
N GLY A 11 16.24 17.99 -22.79
CA GLY A 11 15.45 16.91 -22.21
C GLY A 11 16.22 16.00 -21.24
N LYS A 12 17.55 16.11 -21.15
CA LYS A 12 18.36 15.31 -20.24
C LYS A 12 18.54 15.98 -18.88
N ARG A 13 18.80 15.19 -17.85
CA ARG A 13 19.24 15.74 -16.56
C ARG A 13 20.70 16.14 -16.64
N VAL A 14 20.99 17.36 -16.22
CA VAL A 14 22.33 17.94 -16.27
C VAL A 14 22.69 18.59 -14.95
N THR A 15 23.99 18.77 -14.74
CA THR A 15 24.52 19.74 -13.78
C THR A 15 25.18 20.86 -14.58
N VAL A 16 24.70 22.08 -14.36
CA VAL A 16 25.20 23.32 -14.97
C VAL A 16 25.91 24.11 -13.89
N THR A 17 27.16 24.48 -14.13
CA THR A 17 27.88 25.46 -13.31
C THR A 17 27.95 26.76 -14.10
N LEU A 18 27.39 27.82 -13.53
CA LEU A 18 27.38 29.15 -14.14
C LEU A 18 28.70 29.89 -13.85
N THR A 19 28.92 31.00 -14.57
CA THR A 19 30.14 31.82 -14.47
C THR A 19 30.27 32.56 -13.14
N ASP A 20 29.15 32.86 -12.49
CA ASP A 20 29.06 33.45 -11.14
C ASP A 20 29.32 32.43 -10.01
N GLY A 21 29.41 31.14 -10.35
CA GLY A 21 29.65 30.05 -9.39
C GLY A 21 28.39 29.24 -9.05
N ASP A 22 27.21 29.64 -9.51
CA ASP A 22 25.97 28.93 -9.21
C ASP A 22 25.95 27.52 -9.83
N ILE A 23 25.53 26.54 -9.03
CA ILE A 23 25.39 25.14 -9.45
C ILE A 23 23.92 24.78 -9.53
N ILE A 24 23.47 24.45 -10.73
CA ILE A 24 22.09 24.14 -11.06
C ILE A 24 22.03 22.68 -11.49
N THR A 25 21.13 21.91 -10.88
CA THR A 25 20.85 20.53 -11.31
C THR A 25 19.38 20.39 -11.62
N GLY A 26 19.05 19.79 -12.77
CA GLY A 26 17.67 19.61 -13.22
C GLY A 26 17.59 19.03 -14.62
N LYS A 27 16.37 18.87 -15.13
CA LYS A 27 16.14 18.53 -16.54
C LYS A 27 16.33 19.80 -17.37
N LEU A 28 17.21 19.75 -18.37
CA LEU A 28 17.55 20.88 -19.23
C LEU A 28 16.49 21.08 -20.30
N HIS A 29 15.99 22.31 -20.42
CA HIS A 29 15.02 22.73 -21.43
C HIS A 29 15.46 24.04 -22.08
N LYS A 30 14.87 24.34 -23.23
CA LYS A 30 15.01 25.61 -23.95
C LYS A 30 13.70 26.38 -23.90
N THR A 31 13.77 27.70 -23.79
CA THR A 31 12.60 28.56 -23.96
C THR A 31 12.00 28.40 -25.36
N GLY A 32 10.67 28.51 -25.48
CA GLY A 32 9.95 28.31 -26.74
C GLY A 32 9.68 26.85 -27.14
N GLU A 33 10.01 25.86 -26.29
CA GLU A 33 9.53 24.48 -26.46
C GLU A 33 8.00 24.41 -26.33
N GLU A 34 7.34 23.61 -27.18
CA GLU A 34 5.87 23.50 -27.24
C GLU A 34 5.24 23.04 -25.90
N GLU A 35 5.98 22.24 -25.12
CA GLU A 35 5.59 21.76 -23.78
C GLU A 35 5.34 22.91 -22.78
N PHE A 36 5.88 24.11 -23.04
CA PHE A 36 5.75 25.27 -22.15
C PHE A 36 5.01 26.45 -22.79
N LYS A 37 4.28 26.23 -23.89
CA LYS A 37 3.57 27.29 -24.63
C LYS A 37 2.55 28.07 -23.79
N ASP A 38 1.95 27.41 -22.80
CA ASP A 38 0.95 28.01 -21.92
C ASP A 38 1.59 28.74 -20.72
N ASN A 39 2.92 28.73 -20.60
CA ASN A 39 3.65 29.45 -19.55
C ASN A 39 4.24 30.76 -20.10
N PRO A 40 3.65 31.94 -19.79
CA PRO A 40 4.07 33.21 -20.34
C PRO A 40 5.51 33.60 -19.96
N ASN A 41 6.05 33.06 -18.86
CA ASN A 41 7.45 33.30 -18.45
C ASN A 41 8.47 32.43 -19.23
N LEU A 42 8.01 31.43 -19.97
CA LEU A 42 8.85 30.49 -20.74
C LEU A 42 8.61 30.60 -22.26
N TYR A 43 7.73 31.50 -22.68
CA TYR A 43 7.26 31.70 -24.07
C TYR A 43 7.64 33.09 -24.67
N GLU A 44 8.67 33.75 -24.15
CA GLU A 44 9.20 35.05 -24.65
C GLU A 44 10.64 34.92 -25.25
N PRO A 45 11.04 35.77 -26.22
CA PRO A 45 11.88 35.35 -27.35
C PRO A 45 13.36 35.70 -27.20
N GLU A 46 14.15 34.87 -26.51
CA GLU A 46 15.61 34.81 -26.68
C GLU A 46 16.11 33.39 -26.36
N ASP A 47 17.27 32.99 -26.93
CA ASP A 47 17.92 31.67 -26.75
C ASP A 47 18.37 31.40 -25.29
N TYR A 48 17.42 31.24 -24.38
CA TYR A 48 17.63 30.87 -22.99
C TYR A 48 17.44 29.37 -22.77
N TYR A 49 18.14 28.88 -21.75
CA TYR A 49 18.02 27.52 -21.25
C TYR A 49 17.58 27.58 -19.80
N PHE A 50 16.88 26.55 -19.33
CA PHE A 50 16.49 26.46 -17.94
C PHE A 50 16.55 25.03 -17.42
N CYS A 51 16.70 24.91 -16.11
CA CYS A 51 16.58 23.64 -15.40
C CYS A 51 15.38 23.68 -14.46
N ILE A 52 14.46 22.71 -14.61
CA ILE A 52 13.33 22.54 -13.71
C ILE A 52 13.80 21.87 -12.40
N LYS A 53 13.41 22.44 -11.27
CA LYS A 53 13.64 21.97 -9.89
C LYS A 53 12.29 21.81 -9.18
N PRO A 54 12.21 21.05 -8.07
CA PRO A 54 10.96 20.92 -7.30
C PRO A 54 10.37 22.26 -6.83
N THR A 55 11.19 23.30 -6.65
CA THR A 55 10.80 24.62 -6.13
C THR A 55 10.66 25.71 -7.21
N GLY A 56 10.80 25.38 -8.50
CA GLY A 56 10.72 26.34 -9.60
C GLY A 56 11.69 26.03 -10.74
N TYR A 57 12.17 27.07 -11.42
CA TYR A 57 13.15 26.93 -12.50
C TYR A 57 14.23 28.01 -12.38
N THR A 58 15.38 27.78 -13.01
CA THR A 58 16.46 28.77 -13.11
C THR A 58 16.79 28.97 -14.57
N LEU A 59 16.60 30.18 -15.09
CA LEU A 59 16.95 30.60 -16.46
C LEU A 59 18.42 31.01 -16.54
N PHE A 60 19.08 30.67 -17.65
CA PHE A 60 20.45 31.06 -17.94
C PHE A 60 20.72 31.06 -19.45
N ARG A 61 21.68 31.88 -19.89
CA ARG A 61 22.18 31.90 -21.27
C ARG A 61 23.33 30.92 -21.44
N CYS A 62 23.53 30.44 -22.66
CA CYS A 62 24.68 29.58 -23.01
C CYS A 62 26.06 30.23 -22.71
N SER A 63 26.13 31.58 -22.76
CA SER A 63 27.33 32.34 -22.40
C SER A 63 27.66 32.28 -20.91
N GLN A 64 26.65 32.14 -20.04
CA GLN A 64 26.81 32.05 -18.59
C GLN A 64 27.24 30.64 -18.14
N ILE A 65 27.23 29.64 -19.03
CA ILE A 65 27.61 28.27 -18.69
C ILE A 65 29.14 28.14 -18.70
N ARG A 66 29.71 27.95 -17.50
CA ARG A 66 31.12 27.62 -17.26
C ARG A 66 31.38 26.13 -17.47
N PHE A 67 30.57 25.27 -16.84
CA PHE A 67 30.62 23.82 -17.02
C PHE A 67 29.23 23.24 -17.25
N LEU A 68 29.15 22.22 -18.10
CA LEU A 68 27.93 21.48 -18.37
C LEU A 68 28.26 19.99 -18.43
N LYS A 69 27.58 19.21 -17.59
CA LYS A 69 27.74 17.76 -17.55
C LYS A 69 26.39 17.09 -17.61
N GLU A 70 26.23 16.15 -18.55
CA GLU A 70 25.11 15.21 -18.52
C GLU A 70 25.20 14.38 -17.24
N ARG A 71 24.11 14.37 -16.47
CA ARG A 71 24.00 13.49 -15.31
C ARG A 71 23.39 12.20 -15.79
N ASP A 72 24.24 11.24 -16.09
CA ASP A 72 23.83 9.87 -16.33
C ASP A 72 23.30 9.30 -15.00
N ILE A 73 21.98 9.35 -14.80
CA ILE A 73 21.37 8.71 -13.64
C ILE A 73 21.44 7.22 -13.92
N LYS A 74 22.50 6.59 -13.42
CA LYS A 74 22.62 5.14 -13.41
C LYS A 74 21.34 4.56 -12.83
N LYS A 75 20.61 3.84 -13.68
CA LYS A 75 19.41 3.11 -13.27
C LYS A 75 19.76 2.18 -12.11
N LYS A 76 18.81 2.00 -11.21
CA LYS A 76 18.88 1.01 -10.14
C LYS A 76 18.76 -0.40 -10.71
N TYR A 77 17.87 -0.58 -11.69
CA TYR A 77 17.61 -1.87 -12.32
C TYR A 77 17.13 -1.73 -13.76
N GLU A 78 17.11 -2.85 -14.48
CA GLU A 78 16.51 -3.00 -15.81
C GLU A 78 15.50 -4.14 -15.86
N LEU A 79 14.65 -4.13 -16.89
CA LEU A 79 13.74 -5.22 -17.24
C LEU A 79 14.45 -6.17 -18.20
N THR A 80 14.53 -7.45 -17.86
CA THR A 80 15.18 -8.45 -18.70
C THR A 80 14.23 -9.00 -19.78
N LYS A 81 14.76 -9.90 -20.62
CA LYS A 81 13.98 -10.64 -21.63
C LYS A 81 13.23 -11.84 -21.05
N GLU A 82 13.58 -12.27 -19.84
CA GLU A 82 12.86 -13.34 -19.13
C GLU A 82 11.50 -12.79 -18.69
N THR A 83 10.44 -13.48 -19.12
CA THR A 83 9.07 -13.02 -18.90
C THR A 83 8.15 -14.14 -18.48
N ILE A 84 7.15 -13.79 -17.67
CA ILE A 84 6.02 -14.65 -17.31
C ILE A 84 4.72 -13.99 -17.76
N THR A 85 3.65 -14.77 -17.79
CA THR A 85 2.30 -14.29 -18.07
C THR A 85 1.42 -14.56 -16.86
N THR A 86 0.74 -13.52 -16.35
CA THR A 86 -0.24 -13.69 -15.27
C THR A 86 -1.47 -14.46 -15.76
N LEU A 87 -2.31 -14.95 -14.85
CA LEU A 87 -3.59 -15.58 -15.21
C LEU A 87 -4.49 -14.67 -16.07
N GLY A 88 -4.37 -13.35 -15.89
CA GLY A 88 -5.07 -12.33 -16.70
C GLY A 88 -4.41 -11.99 -18.04
N GLY A 89 -3.41 -12.77 -18.49
CA GLY A 89 -2.75 -12.57 -19.78
C GLY A 89 -1.75 -11.41 -19.83
N ARG A 90 -1.36 -10.85 -18.67
CA ARG A 90 -0.38 -9.74 -18.64
C ARG A 90 1.04 -10.28 -18.64
N LYS A 91 1.87 -9.72 -19.51
CA LYS A 91 3.30 -10.05 -19.60
C LYS A 91 4.09 -9.24 -18.57
N LEU A 92 4.85 -9.93 -17.72
CA LEU A 92 5.76 -9.32 -16.74
C LEU A 92 7.21 -9.66 -17.08
N HIS A 93 8.14 -8.80 -16.66
CA HIS A 93 9.56 -8.92 -16.92
C HIS A 93 10.33 -9.11 -15.61
N ARG A 94 11.23 -10.10 -15.58
CA ARG A 94 12.18 -10.28 -14.47
C ARG A 94 13.07 -9.04 -14.37
N ILE A 95 13.25 -8.49 -13.17
CA ILE A 95 14.14 -7.36 -12.94
C ILE A 95 15.57 -7.80 -12.65
N ARG A 96 16.55 -6.98 -13.03
CA ARG A 96 17.97 -7.19 -12.72
C ARG A 96 18.62 -5.92 -12.20
N ALA A 97 19.32 -6.02 -11.07
CA ALA A 97 20.01 -4.90 -10.45
C ALA A 97 21.22 -4.43 -11.27
N LEU A 98 21.38 -3.11 -11.38
CA LEU A 98 22.46 -2.44 -12.14
C LEU A 98 23.47 -1.73 -11.22
N LYS A 99 23.25 -1.73 -9.91
CA LYS A 99 24.14 -1.19 -8.88
C LYS A 99 23.87 -1.87 -7.54
N ASN A 100 24.78 -1.69 -6.59
CA ASN A 100 24.61 -2.15 -5.21
C ASN A 100 23.73 -1.16 -4.41
N PHE A 101 22.82 -1.67 -3.58
CA PHE A 101 22.00 -0.91 -2.62
C PHE A 101 21.40 -1.88 -1.60
N ALA A 102 21.23 -1.47 -0.34
CA ALA A 102 20.82 -2.36 0.75
C ALA A 102 21.55 -3.73 0.71
N ASP A 103 20.80 -4.84 0.72
CA ASP A 103 21.27 -6.21 0.57
C ASP A 103 21.49 -6.63 -0.91
N VAL A 104 20.97 -5.89 -1.88
CA VAL A 104 21.03 -6.21 -3.33
C VAL A 104 22.37 -5.80 -3.96
N LYS A 105 22.96 -6.70 -4.76
CA LYS A 105 24.20 -6.50 -5.51
C LYS A 105 23.94 -6.39 -7.01
N VAL A 106 24.87 -5.75 -7.70
CA VAL A 106 24.84 -5.63 -9.16
C VAL A 106 24.77 -7.02 -9.82
N GLY A 107 23.85 -7.18 -10.76
CA GLY A 107 23.62 -8.45 -11.45
C GLY A 107 22.56 -9.34 -10.79
N ASP A 108 22.17 -9.09 -9.53
CA ASP A 108 21.14 -9.87 -8.85
C ASP A 108 19.81 -9.79 -9.60
N LEU A 109 19.15 -10.94 -9.73
CA LEU A 109 17.80 -11.04 -10.25
C LEU A 109 16.80 -10.82 -9.09
N GLY A 110 15.72 -10.11 -9.39
CA GLY A 110 14.58 -9.93 -8.48
C GLY A 110 13.34 -10.67 -8.97
N GLY A 111 12.17 -10.21 -8.53
CA GLY A 111 10.88 -10.68 -9.05
C GLY A 111 10.52 -10.07 -10.40
N PHE A 112 9.22 -9.99 -10.67
CA PHE A 112 8.67 -9.59 -11.95
C PHE A 112 7.86 -8.31 -11.87
N VAL A 113 8.06 -7.42 -12.84
CA VAL A 113 7.25 -6.20 -12.96
C VAL A 113 6.70 -6.03 -14.37
N GLU A 114 5.51 -5.43 -14.53
CA GLU A 114 4.93 -5.18 -15.85
C GLU A 114 5.70 -4.09 -16.60
N LYS A 115 5.97 -2.97 -15.92
CA LYS A 115 6.60 -1.77 -16.47
C LYS A 115 7.53 -1.13 -15.43
N GLU A 116 8.49 -0.35 -15.89
CA GLU A 116 9.44 0.39 -15.01
C GLU A 116 8.72 1.30 -13.99
N LYS A 117 7.50 1.76 -14.29
CA LYS A 117 6.70 2.57 -13.36
C LYS A 117 6.21 1.83 -12.11
N ASN A 118 6.22 0.49 -12.13
CA ASN A 118 5.72 -0.33 -11.02
C ASN A 118 6.70 -0.40 -9.84
N LEU A 119 8.00 -0.23 -10.09
CA LEU A 119 9.06 -0.23 -9.07
C LEU A 119 9.94 1.00 -9.21
N SER A 120 10.07 1.80 -8.16
CA SER A 120 10.86 3.03 -8.22
C SER A 120 12.34 2.77 -8.53
N GLN A 121 12.93 3.62 -9.38
CA GLN A 121 14.39 3.67 -9.60
C GLN A 121 15.15 4.37 -8.45
N GLN A 122 14.43 4.94 -7.49
CA GLN A 122 14.94 5.61 -6.29
C GLN A 122 14.63 4.79 -5.03
N GLY A 123 15.32 5.12 -3.92
CA GLY A 123 15.22 4.37 -2.67
C GLY A 123 15.69 2.92 -2.79
N ASP A 124 15.56 2.18 -1.69
CA ASP A 124 16.02 0.80 -1.56
C ASP A 124 14.92 -0.23 -1.83
N CYS A 125 13.75 0.20 -2.31
CA CYS A 125 12.65 -0.70 -2.60
C CYS A 125 13.04 -1.76 -3.64
N TRP A 126 12.57 -2.98 -3.45
CA TRP A 126 12.91 -4.11 -4.30
C TRP A 126 11.84 -5.20 -4.30
N VAL A 127 11.75 -5.89 -5.44
CA VAL A 127 10.92 -7.08 -5.62
C VAL A 127 11.88 -8.26 -5.67
N TYR A 128 11.79 -9.16 -4.69
CA TYR A 128 12.62 -10.35 -4.54
C TYR A 128 11.89 -11.58 -5.09
N ASP A 129 12.64 -12.68 -5.22
CA ASP A 129 12.13 -14.03 -5.51
C ASP A 129 11.25 -14.06 -6.77
N ASP A 130 10.03 -14.62 -6.68
CA ASP A 130 9.05 -14.71 -7.77
C ASP A 130 7.86 -13.76 -7.58
N ALA A 131 8.05 -12.74 -6.74
CA ALA A 131 7.01 -11.78 -6.41
C ALA A 131 6.69 -10.88 -7.61
N LYS A 132 5.45 -10.40 -7.71
CA LYS A 132 4.92 -9.75 -8.92
C LYS A 132 4.34 -8.39 -8.61
N VAL A 133 4.72 -7.38 -9.39
CA VAL A 133 4.19 -6.02 -9.28
C VAL A 133 3.73 -5.51 -10.64
N TYR A 134 2.42 -5.34 -10.83
CA TYR A 134 1.85 -5.08 -12.17
C TYR A 134 0.65 -4.14 -12.16
N GLU A 135 0.08 -3.87 -13.33
CA GLU A 135 -0.97 -2.86 -13.53
C GLU A 135 -0.54 -1.42 -13.19
N GLN A 136 -1.32 -0.69 -12.41
CA GLN A 136 -1.05 0.67 -11.98
C GLN A 136 -0.43 0.74 -10.57
N SER A 137 -0.13 -0.42 -9.97
CA SER A 137 0.49 -0.49 -8.66
C SER A 137 1.89 0.13 -8.64
N LYS A 138 2.30 0.61 -7.47
CA LYS A 138 3.60 1.28 -7.29
C LYS A 138 4.28 0.82 -6.00
N VAL A 139 5.55 0.45 -6.13
CA VAL A 139 6.44 0.11 -5.01
C VAL A 139 7.60 1.10 -4.97
N TYR A 140 7.75 1.82 -3.86
CA TYR A 140 8.75 2.90 -3.71
C TYR A 140 9.31 3.00 -2.29
N ASP A 141 10.16 3.99 -2.05
CA ASP A 141 10.96 4.16 -0.82
C ASP A 141 11.84 2.94 -0.51
N ASN A 142 11.64 2.25 0.61
CA ASN A 142 12.41 1.08 1.04
C ASN A 142 11.54 -0.19 1.10
N ALA A 143 10.35 -0.16 0.50
CA ALA A 143 9.41 -1.27 0.56
C ALA A 143 9.98 -2.56 -0.06
N GLN A 144 9.69 -3.70 0.58
CA GLN A 144 10.19 -5.01 0.16
C GLN A 144 9.03 -5.94 -0.19
N ILE A 145 9.01 -6.45 -1.43
CA ILE A 145 8.05 -7.46 -1.88
C ILE A 145 8.80 -8.77 -2.08
N ARG A 146 8.45 -9.85 -1.39
CA ARG A 146 9.23 -11.11 -1.38
C ARG A 146 8.35 -12.35 -1.64
N ASN A 147 9.00 -13.49 -1.85
CA ASN A 147 8.40 -14.80 -2.12
C ASN A 147 7.47 -14.80 -3.33
N ASP A 148 6.20 -15.19 -3.14
CA ASP A 148 5.17 -15.31 -4.17
C ASP A 148 4.15 -14.16 -4.10
N ALA A 149 4.45 -13.10 -3.34
CA ALA A 149 3.52 -12.01 -3.12
C ALA A 149 3.16 -11.26 -4.42
N GLU A 150 1.91 -10.80 -4.52
CA GLU A 150 1.42 -10.09 -5.70
C GLU A 150 0.83 -8.72 -5.33
N VAL A 151 1.30 -7.69 -6.03
CA VAL A 151 0.87 -6.30 -5.86
C VAL A 151 0.36 -5.78 -7.20
N TYR A 152 -0.94 -5.45 -7.29
CA TYR A 152 -1.59 -5.08 -8.55
C TYR A 152 -2.75 -4.10 -8.36
N GLY A 153 -3.56 -3.84 -9.40
CA GLY A 153 -4.55 -2.77 -9.39
C GLY A 153 -3.92 -1.37 -9.42
N HIS A 154 -4.37 -0.50 -8.53
CA HIS A 154 -3.90 0.87 -8.27
C HIS A 154 -3.19 1.00 -6.90
N SER A 155 -2.73 -0.13 -6.33
CA SER A 155 -2.22 -0.20 -4.96
C SER A 155 -0.85 0.47 -4.81
N LYS A 156 -0.49 0.81 -3.57
CA LYS A 156 0.80 1.39 -3.25
C LYS A 156 1.44 0.67 -2.06
N VAL A 157 2.72 0.33 -2.19
CA VAL A 157 3.54 -0.17 -1.08
C VAL A 157 4.78 0.70 -0.96
N TYR A 158 4.96 1.34 0.19
CA TYR A 158 6.01 2.36 0.38
C TYR A 158 6.47 2.44 1.85
N GLY A 159 7.31 3.43 2.20
CA GLY A 159 8.01 3.43 3.48
C GLY A 159 8.99 2.25 3.60
N ASN A 160 9.01 1.58 4.75
CA ASN A 160 9.76 0.36 5.05
C ASN A 160 8.87 -0.90 5.04
N ALA A 161 7.67 -0.82 4.45
CA ALA A 161 6.69 -1.89 4.47
C ALA A 161 7.21 -3.19 3.83
N LYS A 162 6.77 -4.33 4.34
CA LYS A 162 7.14 -5.65 3.83
C LYS A 162 5.91 -6.45 3.45
N VAL A 163 5.92 -6.99 2.24
CA VAL A 163 4.87 -7.90 1.74
C VAL A 163 5.54 -9.20 1.31
N PHE A 164 5.19 -10.32 1.91
CA PHE A 164 5.89 -11.59 1.69
C PHE A 164 5.00 -12.83 1.85
N GLY A 165 5.52 -14.03 1.60
CA GLY A 165 4.71 -15.24 1.45
C GLY A 165 3.87 -15.22 0.16
N ASN A 166 2.59 -15.56 0.27
CA ASN A 166 1.59 -15.54 -0.81
C ASN A 166 0.61 -14.36 -0.67
N ALA A 167 1.04 -13.27 -0.02
CA ALA A 167 0.18 -12.12 0.25
C ALA A 167 -0.24 -11.40 -1.04
N GLN A 168 -1.46 -10.86 -1.06
CA GLN A 168 -2.00 -10.15 -2.22
C GLN A 168 -2.47 -8.75 -1.84
N ILE A 169 -1.98 -7.74 -2.56
CA ILE A 169 -2.32 -6.33 -2.36
C ILE A 169 -2.88 -5.76 -3.67
N TYR A 170 -4.14 -5.32 -3.69
CA TYR A 170 -4.74 -4.85 -4.95
C TYR A 170 -5.82 -3.77 -4.78
N HIS A 171 -6.46 -3.40 -5.90
CA HIS A 171 -7.33 -2.21 -6.02
C HIS A 171 -6.57 -0.95 -5.56
N TYR A 172 -7.08 -0.15 -4.64
CA TYR A 172 -6.48 1.09 -4.15
C TYR A 172 -5.80 0.93 -2.78
N ALA A 173 -5.48 -0.30 -2.37
CA ALA A 173 -4.90 -0.56 -1.05
C ALA A 173 -3.53 0.12 -0.89
N GLU A 174 -3.26 0.62 0.32
CA GLU A 174 -1.99 1.26 0.66
C GLU A 174 -1.35 0.59 1.89
N ILE A 175 -0.10 0.13 1.73
CA ILE A 175 0.71 -0.46 2.80
C ILE A 175 1.97 0.40 2.97
N TYR A 176 2.20 0.94 4.16
CA TYR A 176 3.32 1.87 4.38
C TYR A 176 3.84 1.88 5.81
N ASP A 177 4.76 2.79 6.12
CA ASP A 177 5.57 2.81 7.35
C ASP A 177 6.36 1.51 7.53
N GLU A 178 6.22 0.80 8.65
CA GLU A 178 6.88 -0.47 8.95
C GLU A 178 5.90 -1.66 8.90
N ALA A 179 4.74 -1.49 8.26
CA ALA A 179 3.71 -2.51 8.20
C ALA A 179 4.17 -3.79 7.48
N GLU A 180 3.70 -4.93 7.97
CA GLU A 180 3.99 -6.25 7.40
C GLU A 180 2.70 -6.98 6.99
N VAL A 181 2.63 -7.43 5.74
CA VAL A 181 1.54 -8.26 5.23
C VAL A 181 2.09 -9.57 4.69
N PHE A 182 1.66 -10.70 5.25
CA PHE A 182 2.31 -11.97 4.96
C PHE A 182 1.42 -13.21 5.07
N TYR A 183 2.02 -14.38 4.80
CA TYR A 183 1.33 -15.65 4.57
C TYR A 183 0.34 -15.56 3.41
N THR A 184 -0.96 -15.76 3.62
CA THR A 184 -1.99 -15.73 2.59
C THR A 184 -2.91 -14.52 2.75
N ALA A 185 -2.45 -13.49 3.48
CA ALA A 185 -3.23 -12.30 3.74
C ALA A 185 -3.53 -11.51 2.46
N VAL A 186 -4.74 -10.94 2.41
CA VAL A 186 -5.22 -10.18 1.26
C VAL A 186 -5.67 -8.79 1.70
N VAL A 187 -5.13 -7.73 1.10
CA VAL A 187 -5.52 -6.34 1.35
C VAL A 187 -5.98 -5.69 0.05
N TYR A 188 -7.20 -5.16 0.04
CA TYR A 188 -7.81 -4.64 -1.18
C TYR A 188 -8.82 -3.52 -0.94
N ASP A 189 -9.47 -3.06 -2.01
CA ASP A 189 -10.27 -1.83 -2.08
C ASP A 189 -9.46 -0.60 -1.68
N GLU A 190 -9.91 0.23 -0.74
CA GLU A 190 -9.23 1.44 -0.24
C GLU A 190 -8.59 1.21 1.14
N ALA A 191 -8.40 -0.05 1.54
CA ALA A 191 -7.88 -0.40 2.86
C ALA A 191 -6.44 0.09 3.05
N LYS A 192 -6.12 0.48 4.29
CA LYS A 192 -4.78 0.97 4.64
C LYS A 192 -4.20 0.20 5.82
N VAL A 193 -2.94 -0.21 5.68
CA VAL A 193 -2.16 -0.86 6.74
C VAL A 193 -0.87 -0.09 6.94
N TYR A 194 -0.63 0.44 8.14
CA TYR A 194 0.50 1.33 8.42
C TYR A 194 0.93 1.31 9.90
N GLY A 195 1.88 2.16 10.30
CA GLY A 195 2.58 2.01 11.57
C GLY A 195 3.48 0.76 11.58
N ILE A 196 3.41 -0.04 12.63
CA ILE A 196 4.10 -1.34 12.79
C ILE A 196 3.07 -2.49 12.71
N ALA A 197 1.93 -2.24 12.05
CA ALA A 197 0.83 -3.19 11.99
C ALA A 197 1.20 -4.46 11.20
N GLN A 198 0.62 -5.58 11.63
CA GLN A 198 0.81 -6.88 10.99
C GLN A 198 -0.51 -7.49 10.53
N VAL A 199 -0.57 -7.93 9.27
CA VAL A 199 -1.72 -8.65 8.72
C VAL A 199 -1.23 -9.99 8.16
N ASN A 200 -1.69 -11.08 8.77
CA ASN A 200 -1.15 -12.41 8.49
C ASN A 200 -2.21 -13.52 8.60
N GLY A 201 -1.79 -14.75 8.32
CA GLY A 201 -2.67 -15.91 8.20
C GLY A 201 -3.57 -15.77 6.98
N CYS A 202 -4.80 -16.28 7.06
CA CYS A 202 -5.80 -16.14 5.99
C CYS A 202 -6.62 -14.83 6.09
N SER A 203 -6.01 -13.75 6.59
CA SER A 203 -6.72 -12.50 6.86
C SER A 203 -7.14 -11.76 5.58
N LYS A 204 -8.26 -11.05 5.66
CA LYS A 204 -8.74 -10.17 4.59
C LYS A 204 -9.01 -8.79 5.17
N VAL A 205 -8.40 -7.76 4.61
CA VAL A 205 -8.63 -6.35 4.99
C VAL A 205 -9.12 -5.59 3.76
N CYS A 206 -10.32 -5.03 3.82
CA CYS A 206 -10.97 -4.45 2.64
C CYS A 206 -11.87 -3.24 2.92
N ASN A 207 -12.51 -2.75 1.86
CA ASN A 207 -13.26 -1.50 1.83
C ASN A 207 -12.40 -0.31 2.27
N GLN A 208 -12.76 0.41 3.34
CA GLN A 208 -12.03 1.56 3.88
C GLN A 208 -11.43 1.23 5.27
N ALA A 209 -11.19 -0.06 5.56
CA ALA A 209 -10.67 -0.49 6.84
C ALA A 209 -9.26 0.06 7.06
N LEU A 210 -8.99 0.44 8.31
CA LEU A 210 -7.69 0.97 8.74
C LEU A 210 -7.10 0.05 9.81
N VAL A 211 -5.88 -0.42 9.57
CA VAL A 211 -5.08 -1.19 10.52
C VAL A 211 -3.78 -0.42 10.77
N MET A 212 -3.54 0.02 12.01
CA MET A 212 -2.43 0.93 12.32
C MET A 212 -1.78 0.65 13.68
N ASP A 213 -0.76 1.44 14.02
CA ASP A 213 0.01 1.33 15.25
C ASP A 213 0.68 -0.05 15.38
N HIS A 214 0.45 -0.78 16.47
CA HIS A 214 1.00 -2.12 16.72
C HIS A 214 -0.09 -3.21 16.56
N ALA A 215 -1.16 -2.91 15.81
CA ALA A 215 -2.26 -3.85 15.62
C ALA A 215 -1.81 -5.11 14.86
N VAL A 216 -2.29 -6.27 15.32
CA VAL A 216 -2.02 -7.57 14.70
C VAL A 216 -3.34 -8.23 14.30
N ILE A 217 -3.45 -8.57 13.03
CA ILE A 217 -4.59 -9.29 12.44
C ILE A 217 -4.14 -10.69 12.02
N ASN A 218 -4.74 -11.72 12.60
CA ASN A 218 -4.49 -13.11 12.28
C ASN A 218 -5.79 -13.82 11.89
N SER A 219 -5.82 -14.43 10.70
CA SER A 219 -6.97 -15.22 10.21
C SER A 219 -8.33 -14.56 10.43
N SER A 220 -8.43 -13.25 10.16
CA SER A 220 -9.63 -12.45 10.44
C SER A 220 -10.10 -11.66 9.22
N LEU A 221 -11.39 -11.35 9.16
CA LEU A 221 -11.96 -10.45 8.15
C LEU A 221 -12.19 -9.07 8.78
N ILE A 222 -11.50 -8.06 8.26
CA ILE A 222 -11.67 -6.65 8.63
C ILE A 222 -12.22 -5.91 7.41
N SER A 223 -13.37 -5.26 7.55
CA SER A 223 -14.10 -4.70 6.41
C SER A 223 -14.82 -3.39 6.73
N ARG A 224 -15.43 -2.79 5.71
CA ARG A 224 -16.12 -1.49 5.76
C ARG A 224 -15.21 -0.39 6.32
N ASN A 225 -15.61 0.33 7.35
CA ASN A 225 -14.92 1.48 7.94
C ASN A 225 -14.28 1.13 9.29
N ALA A 226 -14.01 -0.16 9.54
CA ALA A 226 -13.44 -0.64 10.79
C ALA A 226 -12.05 -0.04 11.03
N LEU A 227 -11.78 0.30 12.29
CA LEU A 227 -10.52 0.84 12.78
C LEU A 227 -9.92 -0.13 13.79
N ILE A 228 -8.76 -0.70 13.45
CA ILE A 228 -7.95 -1.52 14.35
C ILE A 228 -6.65 -0.77 14.63
N CYS A 229 -6.39 -0.42 15.89
CA CYS A 229 -5.25 0.44 16.25
C CYS A 229 -4.70 0.11 17.65
N ASN A 230 -3.76 0.92 18.15
CA ASN A 230 -3.00 0.67 19.37
C ASN A 230 -2.32 -0.71 19.37
N ASN A 231 -2.54 -1.53 20.42
CA ASN A 231 -1.96 -2.86 20.58
C ASN A 231 -3.03 -3.96 20.36
N ALA A 232 -4.05 -3.68 19.54
CA ALA A 232 -5.11 -4.63 19.27
C ALA A 232 -4.57 -5.92 18.65
N PHE A 233 -4.97 -7.06 19.22
CA PHE A 233 -4.70 -8.39 18.66
C PHE A 233 -6.04 -9.01 18.26
N VAL A 234 -6.30 -9.08 16.95
CA VAL A 234 -7.55 -9.61 16.39
C VAL A 234 -7.26 -10.95 15.73
N GLN A 235 -7.89 -12.00 16.26
CA GLN A 235 -7.70 -13.37 15.78
C GLN A 235 -9.03 -14.09 15.59
N ASN A 236 -9.15 -14.81 14.47
CA ASN A 236 -10.31 -15.63 14.11
C ASN A 236 -11.64 -14.88 14.18
N ALA A 237 -11.65 -13.58 13.84
CA ALA A 237 -12.78 -12.71 14.03
C ALA A 237 -13.30 -12.13 12.71
N THR A 238 -14.57 -11.74 12.69
CA THR A 238 -15.13 -10.89 11.63
C THR A 238 -15.50 -9.54 12.21
N ILE A 239 -14.74 -8.50 11.85
CA ILE A 239 -14.92 -7.12 12.28
C ILE A 239 -15.32 -6.28 11.07
N SER A 240 -16.38 -5.48 11.21
CA SER A 240 -16.98 -4.74 10.09
C SER A 240 -17.54 -3.39 10.54
N LEU A 241 -18.42 -2.81 9.71
CA LEU A 241 -19.08 -1.52 9.91
C LEU A 241 -18.08 -0.43 10.28
N ASP A 242 -18.33 0.31 11.35
CA ASP A 242 -17.50 1.35 11.90
C ASP A 242 -16.86 0.88 13.22
N ALA A 243 -16.57 -0.42 13.35
CA ALA A 243 -15.88 -0.99 14.52
C ALA A 243 -14.66 -0.17 14.94
N LYS A 244 -14.41 -0.10 16.24
CA LYS A 244 -13.17 0.44 16.80
C LYS A 244 -12.60 -0.55 17.80
N ILE A 245 -11.49 -1.18 17.41
CA ILE A 245 -10.78 -2.18 18.20
C ILE A 245 -9.41 -1.63 18.56
N THR A 246 -9.21 -1.33 19.84
CA THR A 246 -7.95 -0.82 20.41
C THR A 246 -7.23 -1.87 21.25
N ASP A 247 -7.96 -2.88 21.73
CA ASP A 247 -7.44 -4.00 22.50
C ASP A 247 -8.40 -5.22 22.39
N ARG A 248 -8.02 -6.32 23.07
CA ARG A 248 -8.73 -7.61 23.02
C ARG A 248 -10.10 -7.61 23.72
N ASN A 249 -10.42 -6.61 24.53
CA ASN A 249 -11.72 -6.51 25.23
C ASN A 249 -12.77 -5.79 24.36
N ASN A 250 -12.39 -5.31 23.19
CA ASN A 250 -13.31 -4.66 22.26
C ASN A 250 -14.05 -5.65 21.35
N TYR A 251 -13.74 -6.95 21.44
CA TYR A 251 -14.46 -7.98 20.70
C TYR A 251 -14.40 -9.33 21.41
N ILE A 252 -15.40 -10.17 21.13
CA ILE A 252 -15.41 -11.59 21.48
C ILE A 252 -15.92 -12.41 20.30
N THR A 253 -15.25 -13.53 20.04
CA THR A 253 -15.71 -14.53 19.06
C THR A 253 -16.15 -15.79 19.77
N ILE A 254 -17.35 -16.28 19.45
CA ILE A 254 -17.93 -17.49 20.01
C ILE A 254 -18.28 -18.42 18.86
N ASN A 255 -17.91 -19.69 18.96
CA ASN A 255 -18.05 -20.71 17.91
C ASN A 255 -18.79 -21.95 18.41
N ASN A 256 -19.20 -22.80 17.47
CA ASN A 256 -19.76 -24.14 17.71
C ASN A 256 -21.04 -24.15 18.56
N PHE A 257 -22.00 -23.29 18.23
CA PHE A 257 -23.32 -23.27 18.87
C PHE A 257 -24.44 -23.10 17.84
N GLY A 258 -25.68 -23.36 18.23
CA GLY A 258 -26.84 -23.32 17.34
C GLY A 258 -26.86 -24.51 16.37
N SER A 259 -27.90 -24.57 15.53
CA SER A 259 -28.13 -25.72 14.64
C SER A 259 -27.10 -25.88 13.51
N ASN A 260 -26.35 -24.81 13.21
CA ASN A 260 -25.46 -24.74 12.06
C ASN A 260 -23.97 -24.65 12.45
N ASN A 261 -23.61 -24.96 13.71
CA ASN A 261 -22.27 -24.70 14.27
C ASN A 261 -21.83 -23.26 14.02
N GLU A 262 -22.70 -22.33 14.40
CA GLU A 262 -22.56 -20.91 14.12
C GLU A 262 -21.30 -20.35 14.79
N THR A 263 -20.72 -19.34 14.15
CA THR A 263 -19.69 -18.49 14.71
C THR A 263 -20.16 -17.06 14.66
N ILE A 264 -20.12 -16.38 15.80
CA ILE A 264 -20.42 -14.96 15.89
C ILE A 264 -19.21 -14.21 16.43
N THR A 265 -19.06 -12.96 15.99
CA THR A 265 -18.15 -11.98 16.56
C THR A 265 -18.99 -10.81 17.05
N ALA A 266 -18.97 -10.56 18.35
CA ALA A 266 -19.51 -9.34 18.93
C ALA A 266 -18.39 -8.33 19.14
N PHE A 267 -18.59 -7.06 18.78
CA PHE A 267 -17.54 -6.05 18.84
C PHE A 267 -18.09 -4.63 19.10
N THR A 268 -17.22 -3.76 19.62
CA THR A 268 -17.54 -2.33 19.84
C THR A 268 -17.40 -1.52 18.56
N THR A 269 -18.39 -0.68 18.28
CA THR A 269 -18.38 0.35 17.24
C THR A 269 -17.75 1.65 17.74
N LYS A 270 -17.51 2.62 16.84
CA LYS A 270 -16.96 3.94 17.21
C LYS A 270 -17.83 4.73 18.19
N ASN A 271 -19.15 4.51 18.19
CA ASN A 271 -20.09 5.14 19.12
C ASN A 271 -20.24 4.37 20.45
N GLY A 272 -19.55 3.24 20.62
CA GLY A 272 -19.61 2.42 21.83
C GLY A 272 -20.77 1.42 21.87
N GLU A 273 -21.55 1.27 20.81
CA GLU A 273 -22.55 0.20 20.70
C GLU A 273 -21.87 -1.16 20.48
N ILE A 274 -22.57 -2.23 20.89
CA ILE A 274 -22.14 -3.60 20.61
C ILE A 274 -22.89 -4.11 19.39
N TYR A 275 -22.12 -4.52 18.39
CA TYR A 275 -22.62 -5.12 17.16
C TYR A 275 -22.30 -6.61 17.13
N VAL A 276 -23.24 -7.44 16.67
CA VAL A 276 -23.10 -8.90 16.59
C VAL A 276 -23.12 -9.32 15.12
N LYS A 277 -22.02 -9.91 14.69
CA LYS A 277 -21.82 -10.39 13.32
C LYS A 277 -21.66 -11.91 13.29
N GLY A 278 -22.60 -12.60 12.67
CA GLY A 278 -22.60 -14.03 12.40
C GLY A 278 -22.99 -14.33 10.96
N TYR A 279 -23.23 -15.61 10.66
CA TYR A 279 -23.80 -16.00 9.38
C TYR A 279 -25.27 -15.59 9.28
N SER A 280 -26.03 -15.86 10.34
CA SER A 280 -27.47 -15.57 10.41
C SER A 280 -27.79 -14.20 11.01
N PHE A 281 -26.77 -13.50 11.53
CA PHE A 281 -26.93 -12.28 12.33
C PHE A 281 -26.03 -11.16 11.83
N ASP A 282 -26.60 -9.97 11.65
CA ASP A 282 -25.90 -8.75 11.23
C ASP A 282 -26.64 -7.56 11.84
N SER A 283 -26.54 -7.42 13.15
CA SER A 283 -27.39 -6.49 13.90
C SER A 283 -26.74 -6.03 15.21
N THR A 284 -27.36 -5.06 15.86
CA THR A 284 -26.94 -4.63 17.21
C THR A 284 -27.22 -5.74 18.24
N LEU A 285 -26.54 -5.72 19.38
CA LEU A 285 -26.82 -6.66 20.48
C LEU A 285 -28.30 -6.62 20.92
N SER A 286 -28.92 -5.44 20.94
CA SER A 286 -30.33 -5.28 21.28
C SER A 286 -31.26 -6.00 20.31
N GLU A 287 -31.01 -5.88 19.01
CA GLU A 287 -31.79 -6.55 17.96
C GLU A 287 -31.54 -8.06 17.98
N PHE A 288 -30.29 -8.48 18.12
CA PHE A 288 -29.93 -9.89 18.28
C PHE A 288 -30.69 -10.56 19.45
N ILE A 289 -30.79 -9.89 20.60
CA ILE A 289 -31.59 -10.36 21.74
C ILE A 289 -33.08 -10.49 21.37
N GLN A 290 -33.63 -9.54 20.63
CA GLN A 290 -35.04 -9.59 20.20
C GLN A 290 -35.30 -10.74 19.20
N GLU A 291 -34.35 -11.03 18.32
CA GLU A 291 -34.43 -12.14 17.38
C GLU A 291 -34.39 -13.49 18.10
N VAL A 292 -33.46 -13.67 19.06
CA VAL A 292 -33.37 -14.90 19.86
C VAL A 292 -34.66 -15.13 20.68
N LYS A 293 -35.30 -14.08 21.20
CA LYS A 293 -36.58 -14.19 21.92
C LYS A 293 -37.76 -14.67 21.06
N LYS A 294 -37.66 -14.59 19.73
CA LYS A 294 -38.69 -15.10 18.81
C LYS A 294 -38.49 -16.59 18.48
N MET A 295 -37.37 -17.19 18.88
CA MET A 295 -37.08 -18.59 18.62
C MET A 295 -37.97 -19.50 19.48
N PRO A 296 -38.22 -20.75 19.06
CA PRO A 296 -39.03 -21.69 19.84
C PRO A 296 -38.49 -21.90 21.26
N ASP A 297 -39.34 -21.72 22.26
CA ASP A 297 -38.97 -21.89 23.66
C ASP A 297 -38.56 -23.33 23.99
N GLY A 298 -37.61 -23.46 24.92
CA GLY A 298 -37.17 -24.76 25.44
C GLY A 298 -36.26 -25.58 24.54
N SER A 299 -36.05 -25.16 23.28
CA SER A 299 -35.12 -25.84 22.36
C SER A 299 -33.67 -25.77 22.88
N LYS A 300 -32.87 -26.81 22.58
CA LYS A 300 -31.44 -26.83 22.92
C LYS A 300 -30.72 -25.59 22.37
N PHE A 301 -31.00 -25.23 21.11
CA PHE A 301 -30.35 -24.11 20.44
C PHE A 301 -30.75 -22.77 21.04
N THR A 302 -32.03 -22.56 21.38
CA THR A 302 -32.48 -21.35 22.06
C THR A 302 -31.72 -21.15 23.38
N LYS A 303 -31.50 -22.22 24.15
CA LYS A 303 -30.70 -22.17 25.39
C LYS A 303 -29.24 -21.81 25.12
N GLU A 304 -28.63 -22.37 24.08
CA GLU A 304 -27.26 -22.01 23.67
C GLU A 304 -27.16 -20.51 23.29
N TYR A 305 -28.09 -19.99 22.49
CA TYR A 305 -28.15 -18.56 22.13
C TYR A 305 -28.32 -17.64 23.34
N LEU A 306 -29.15 -18.02 24.31
CA LEU A 306 -29.33 -17.25 25.55
C LEU A 306 -28.04 -17.22 26.37
N LEU A 307 -27.30 -18.34 26.49
CA LEU A 307 -26.00 -18.36 27.17
C LEU A 307 -24.96 -17.51 26.44
N VAL A 308 -24.99 -17.51 25.11
CA VAL A 308 -24.13 -16.66 24.28
C VAL A 308 -24.41 -15.17 24.52
N ILE A 309 -25.68 -14.77 24.61
CA ILE A 309 -26.06 -13.39 24.95
C ILE A 309 -25.49 -12.99 26.31
N GLU A 310 -25.62 -13.84 27.32
CA GLU A 310 -25.13 -13.55 28.67
C GLU A 310 -23.60 -13.47 28.70
N LEU A 311 -22.90 -14.30 27.92
CA LEU A 311 -21.45 -14.21 27.76
C LEU A 311 -21.02 -12.90 27.09
N ILE A 312 -21.72 -12.46 26.03
CA ILE A 312 -21.46 -11.18 25.36
C ILE A 312 -21.64 -10.02 26.35
N LYS A 313 -22.76 -10.00 27.08
CA LYS A 313 -23.04 -8.98 28.09
C LYS A 313 -21.95 -8.93 29.15
N ALA A 314 -21.57 -10.09 29.70
CA ALA A 314 -20.51 -10.19 30.70
C ALA A 314 -19.14 -9.72 30.16
N HIS A 315 -18.83 -10.00 28.88
CA HIS A 315 -17.59 -9.54 28.27
C HIS A 315 -17.51 -8.01 28.14
N PHE A 316 -18.64 -7.35 27.87
CA PHE A 316 -18.72 -5.90 27.66
C PHE A 316 -19.23 -5.13 28.89
N ASP A 317 -19.31 -5.76 30.06
CA ASP A 317 -19.85 -5.17 31.30
C ASP A 317 -21.25 -4.54 31.15
N ILE A 318 -22.12 -5.19 30.37
CA ILE A 318 -23.51 -4.77 30.14
C ILE A 318 -24.43 -5.48 31.13
N ASN A 319 -25.20 -4.70 31.90
CA ASN A 319 -26.24 -5.20 32.81
C ASN A 319 -27.57 -5.42 32.09
#